data_AF-A0A941L518-F1
#
_entry.id   AF-A0A941L518-F1
#
_cell.length_a   1.000
_cell.length_b   1.000
_cell.length_c   1.000
_cell.angle_alpha   90.00
_cell.angle_beta   90.00
_cell.angle_gamma   90.00
#
_symmetry.space_group_name_H-M   'P 1'
#
loop_
_entity.id
_entity.type
_entity.pdbx_description
1 polymer ?
#
loop_
_entity_poly.entity_id
_entity_poly.type
_entity_poly.pdbx_seq_one_letter_code
_entity_poly.pdbx_strand_id
1 'polypeptide(L)'
;MNNIEETEHQSFEEDLQFLIKTLKESFESTDVQYFVDDHNDTLYVKLEGLDEYPEEEIEEIATPIFEILDLDFEEIILLPL
;
A
#
# COMPACT_ATOMS: atom_id res chain seq x y z
N MET A 1 -2.80 -17.30 -26.98
CA MET A 1 -3.66 -17.17 -25.79
C MET A 1 -2.88 -16.30 -24.81
N ASN A 2 -3.07 -14.98 -24.84
CA ASN A 2 -2.39 -14.02 -23.97
C ASN A 2 -3.44 -13.11 -23.32
N ASN A 3 -4.35 -13.69 -22.53
CA ASN A 3 -5.40 -12.94 -21.82
C ASN A 3 -5.34 -13.18 -20.30
N ILE A 4 -4.26 -13.78 -19.78
CA ILE A 4 -4.14 -14.09 -18.35
C ILE A 4 -3.49 -12.90 -17.63
N GLU A 5 -2.42 -12.33 -18.21
CA GLU A 5 -1.68 -11.19 -17.64
C GLU A 5 -2.55 -9.91 -17.49
N GLU A 6 -3.47 -9.64 -18.41
CA GLU A 6 -4.38 -8.47 -18.30
C GLU A 6 -5.36 -8.57 -17.12
N THR A 7 -5.70 -9.78 -16.69
CA THR A 7 -6.68 -9.97 -15.60
C THR A 7 -6.01 -9.83 -14.24
N GLU A 8 -4.75 -10.29 -14.11
CA GLU A 8 -3.98 -10.17 -12.86
C GLU A 8 -3.53 -8.72 -12.61
N HIS A 9 -3.17 -7.99 -13.67
CA HIS A 9 -2.84 -6.56 -13.55
C HIS A 9 -4.03 -5.71 -13.10
N GLN A 10 -5.26 -6.04 -13.52
CA GLN A 10 -6.46 -5.30 -13.09
C GLN A 10 -6.71 -5.45 -11.59
N SER A 11 -6.63 -6.67 -11.07
CA SER A 11 -6.82 -6.92 -9.63
C SER A 11 -5.76 -6.20 -8.80
N PHE A 12 -4.50 -6.24 -9.24
CA PHE A 12 -3.40 -5.55 -8.57
C PHE A 12 -3.64 -4.03 -8.47
N GLU A 13 -4.03 -3.39 -9.56
CA GLU A 13 -4.32 -1.96 -9.54
C GLU A 13 -5.51 -1.63 -8.62
N GLU A 14 -6.54 -2.48 -8.60
CA GLU A 14 -7.70 -2.31 -7.70
C GLU A 14 -7.30 -2.45 -6.22
N ASP A 15 -6.52 -3.47 -5.88
CA ASP A 15 -6.03 -3.72 -4.52
C ASP A 15 -5.10 -2.59 -4.04
N LEU A 16 -4.22 -2.11 -4.91
CA LEU A 16 -3.37 -0.96 -4.61
C LEU A 16 -4.19 0.33 -4.42
N GLN A 17 -5.19 0.58 -5.25
CA GLN A 17 -6.08 1.73 -5.06
C GLN A 17 -6.86 1.62 -3.75
N PHE A 18 -7.30 0.42 -3.38
CA PHE A 18 -7.95 0.18 -2.09
C PHE A 18 -6.99 0.46 -0.94
N LEU A 19 -5.77 -0.09 -0.97
CA LEU A 19 -4.73 0.17 0.03
C LEU A 19 -4.56 1.66 0.26
N ILE A 20 -4.30 2.38 -0.83
CA ILE A 20 -3.98 3.79 -0.82
C ILE A 20 -5.15 4.60 -0.27
N LYS A 21 -6.38 4.25 -0.65
CA LYS A 21 -7.59 4.90 -0.13
C LYS A 21 -7.77 4.63 1.36
N THR A 22 -7.63 3.38 1.80
CA THR A 22 -7.79 3.03 3.21
C THR A 22 -6.72 3.68 4.08
N LEU A 23 -5.47 3.71 3.63
CA LEU A 23 -4.39 4.43 4.32
C LEU A 23 -4.70 5.93 4.43
N LYS A 24 -5.17 6.57 3.35
CA LYS A 24 -5.59 7.98 3.39
C LYS A 24 -6.72 8.24 4.38
N GLU A 25 -7.71 7.36 4.44
CA GLU A 25 -8.83 7.49 5.37
C GLU A 25 -8.40 7.23 6.83
N SER A 26 -7.48 6.29 7.05
CA SER A 26 -6.98 5.94 8.39
C SER A 26 -6.02 6.98 8.98
N PHE A 27 -5.11 7.51 8.16
CA PHE A 27 -4.07 8.47 8.58
C PHE A 27 -4.46 9.93 8.33
N GLU A 28 -5.72 10.18 7.93
CA GLU A 28 -6.23 11.51 7.53
C GLU A 28 -5.33 12.23 6.49
N SER A 29 -4.61 11.45 5.68
CA SER A 29 -3.62 11.96 4.72
C SER A 29 -4.30 12.57 3.49
N THR A 30 -3.86 13.77 3.11
CA THR A 30 -4.37 14.45 1.91
C THR A 30 -3.65 13.99 0.65
N ASP A 31 -2.35 13.73 0.75
CA ASP A 31 -1.52 13.20 -0.32
C ASP A 31 -0.86 11.86 0.05
N VAL A 32 -0.73 11.02 -0.97
CA VAL A 32 -0.13 9.69 -0.89
C VAL A 32 0.54 9.38 -2.21
N GLN A 33 1.74 8.81 -2.14
CA GLN A 33 2.52 8.37 -3.28
C GLN A 33 2.95 6.94 -3.02
N TYR A 34 2.96 6.10 -4.05
CA TYR A 34 3.50 4.76 -3.93
C TYR A 34 4.64 4.57 -4.94
N PHE A 35 5.55 3.67 -4.61
CA PHE A 35 6.67 3.29 -5.44
C PHE A 35 6.86 1.78 -5.31
N VAL A 36 6.76 1.08 -6.43
CA VAL A 36 7.02 -0.35 -6.52
C VAL A 36 8.49 -0.55 -6.89
N ASP A 37 9.20 -1.31 -6.08
CA ASP A 37 10.56 -1.75 -6.37
C ASP A 37 10.55 -3.20 -6.87
N ASP A 38 10.48 -3.37 -8.20
CA ASP A 38 10.50 -4.68 -8.86
C ASP A 38 11.80 -5.48 -8.60
N HIS A 39 12.89 -4.84 -8.12
CA HIS A 39 14.13 -5.56 -7.84
C HIS A 39 14.11 -6.26 -6.48
N ASN A 40 13.31 -5.75 -5.54
CA ASN A 40 13.22 -6.25 -4.17
C ASN A 40 11.80 -6.72 -3.82
N ASP A 41 10.89 -6.78 -4.81
CA ASP A 41 9.47 -7.09 -4.62
C ASP A 41 8.86 -6.32 -3.44
N THR A 42 9.24 -5.03 -3.32
CA THR A 42 8.91 -4.18 -2.17
C THR A 42 8.02 -3.02 -2.60
N LEU A 43 6.93 -2.79 -1.88
CA LEU A 43 6.06 -1.62 -2.07
C LEU A 43 6.38 -0.53 -1.04
N TYR A 44 6.80 0.63 -1.51
CA TYR A 44 6.97 1.81 -0.68
C TYR A 44 5.74 2.70 -0.80
N VAL A 45 5.04 2.97 0.30
CA VAL A 45 3.92 3.91 0.34
C VAL A 45 4.30 5.11 1.18
N LYS A 46 4.35 6.28 0.54
CA LYS A 46 4.60 7.57 1.17
C LYS A 46 3.28 8.27 1.41
N LEU A 47 2.97 8.65 2.65
CA LEU A 47 1.75 9.39 2.96
C LEU A 47 2.07 10.58 3.86
N GLU A 48 1.36 11.68 3.61
CA GLU A 48 1.46 12.90 4.43
C GLU A 48 0.81 12.69 5.80
N GLY A 49 1.45 13.15 6.87
CA GLY A 49 0.93 13.02 8.23
C GLY A 49 1.28 11.70 8.91
N LEU A 50 1.98 10.76 8.25
CA LEU A 50 2.45 9.53 8.89
C LEU A 50 3.38 9.81 10.07
N ASP A 51 4.18 10.88 9.99
CA ASP A 51 5.08 11.30 11.07
C ASP A 51 4.35 11.84 12.32
N GLU A 52 3.05 12.13 12.22
CA GLU A 52 2.21 12.49 13.36
C GLU A 52 1.78 11.26 14.19
N TYR A 53 1.95 10.06 13.64
CA TYR A 53 1.61 8.79 14.30
C TYR A 53 2.88 8.08 14.79
N PRO A 54 2.85 7.48 15.99
CA PRO A 54 3.93 6.60 16.43
C PRO A 54 3.95 5.31 15.61
N GLU A 55 5.13 4.74 15.44
CA GLU A 55 5.36 3.49 14.67
C GLU A 55 4.43 2.35 15.10
N GLU A 56 4.19 2.19 16.40
CA GLU A 56 3.28 1.19 16.95
C GLU A 56 1.83 1.37 16.46
N GLU A 57 1.34 2.61 16.41
CA GLU A 57 -0.03 2.92 15.95
C GLU A 57 -0.15 2.75 14.44
N ILE A 58 0.89 3.12 13.70
CA ILE A 58 0.99 2.88 12.27
C ILE A 58 0.88 1.38 11.98
N GLU A 59 1.65 0.56 12.69
CA GLU A 59 1.65 -0.90 12.54
C GLU A 59 0.28 -1.50 12.90
N GLU A 60 -0.35 -1.05 13.99
CA GLU A 60 -1.69 -1.49 14.39
C GLU A 60 -2.77 -1.17 13.35
N ILE A 61 -2.66 -0.02 12.68
CA ILE A 61 -3.59 0.39 11.62
C ILE A 61 -3.29 -0.35 10.30
N ALA A 62 -2.02 -0.45 9.92
CA ALA A 62 -1.59 -0.94 8.61
C ALA A 62 -1.65 -2.46 8.49
N THR A 63 -1.29 -3.19 9.55
CA THR A 63 -1.31 -4.66 9.59
C THR A 63 -2.63 -5.27 9.10
N PRO A 64 -3.80 -4.92 9.67
CA PRO A 64 -5.06 -5.50 9.21
C PRO A 64 -5.41 -5.11 7.76
N ILE A 65 -4.93 -3.97 7.27
CA ILE A 65 -5.15 -3.55 5.87
C ILE A 65 -4.34 -4.46 4.93
N PHE A 66 -3.07 -4.71 5.27
CA PHE A 66 -2.19 -5.60 4.51
C PHE A 66 -2.64 -7.06 4.59
N GLU A 67 -3.20 -7.53 5.71
CA GLU A 67 -3.72 -8.90 5.80
C GLU A 67 -4.98 -9.12 4.94
N ILE A 68 -5.76 -8.08 4.68
CA ILE A 68 -6.96 -8.14 3.84
C ILE A 68 -6.60 -8.12 2.36
N LEU A 69 -5.55 -7.39 2.02
CA LEU A 69 -5.10 -7.22 0.65
C LEU A 69 -4.09 -8.31 0.28
N ASP A 70 -4.41 -9.08 -0.74
CA ASP A 70 -3.51 -10.11 -1.26
C ASP A 70 -2.49 -9.47 -2.21
N LEU A 71 -1.69 -8.54 -1.67
CA LEU A 71 -0.63 -7.90 -2.43
C LEU A 71 0.54 -8.88 -2.54
N ASP A 72 0.89 -9.25 -3.78
CA ASP A 72 2.01 -10.14 -4.11
C ASP A 72 3.39 -9.49 -3.87
N PHE A 73 3.57 -8.72 -2.79
CA PHE A 73 4.84 -8.12 -2.39
C PHE A 73 5.46 -8.88 -1.23
N GLU A 74 6.80 -9.01 -1.24
CA GLU A 74 7.52 -9.59 -0.10
C GLU A 74 7.51 -8.66 1.12
N GLU A 75 7.58 -7.34 0.87
CA GLU A 75 7.62 -6.34 1.94
C GLU A 75 6.85 -5.07 1.54
N ILE A 76 6.16 -4.45 2.51
CA ILE A 76 5.47 -3.17 2.33
C ILE A 76 5.98 -2.18 3.38
N ILE A 77 6.50 -1.05 2.92
CA ILE A 77 7.13 -0.03 3.76
C ILE A 77 6.32 1.27 3.70
N LEU A 78 5.84 1.71 4.85
CA LEU A 78 5.19 3.02 5.00
C LEU A 78 6.23 4.09 5.34
N LEU A 79 6.17 5.22 4.64
CA LEU A 79 7.09 6.36 4.83
C LEU A 79 6.30 7.67 4.90
N PRO A 80 6.77 8.66 5.67
CA PRO A 80 6.22 10.01 5.61
C PRO A 80 6.57 10.67 4.27
N LEU A 81 5.65 11.47 3.75
CA LEU A 81 5.81 12.21 2.49
C LEU A 81 6.72 13.44 2.63
#